data_AF-A0A2A3XSF6-F1
#
_entry.id   AF-A0A2A3XSF6-F1
#
_cell.length_a   1.000
_cell.length_b   1.000
_cell.length_c   1.000
_cell.angle_alpha   90.00
_cell.angle_beta   90.00
_cell.angle_gamma   90.00
#
_symmetry.space_group_name_H-M   'P 1'
#
loop_
_entity.id
_entity.type
_entity.pdbx_description
1 polymer ?
#
loop_
_entity_poly.entity_id
_entity_poly.type
_entity_poly.pdbx_seq_one_letter_code
_entity_poly.pdbx_strand_id
1 'polypeptide(L)'
;MYSNTSLLKKMSSEWQQGSGPRVDNYGTLGTLSGDEAMTTIRQAGAQDADRMLHQAICEAADGNPVLERLLLQMFIGKIVKFTRSCRYLIHLKTTRSADEAFCVGIECFWEAIRKYPTHRKEHVAANLCLNALKIISRLDTEFDVTPYGNEYVGHTNPSPTLLETVPHETSNSCSGEELAEVMRVLQWSIDVESLANEEARLLGQYTVSTATEKHELAEALGLTVTSLSKKVYNIKTKLAKAISHHGIERGALV
;
A
#
# COMPACT_ATOMS: atom_id res chain seq x y z
N MET A 1 1.90 -11.77 16.46
CA MET A 1 2.19 -10.31 16.49
C MET A 1 3.69 -10.14 16.27
N TYR A 2 4.13 -9.83 15.04
CA TYR A 2 5.55 -9.62 14.77
C TYR A 2 5.87 -8.12 14.82
N SER A 3 6.82 -7.76 15.68
CA SER A 3 7.34 -6.41 15.96
C SER A 3 7.65 -5.62 14.69
N ASN A 4 6.73 -4.76 14.30
CA ASN A 4 6.83 -3.87 13.15
C ASN A 4 7.64 -2.59 13.48
N THR A 5 8.56 -2.66 14.44
CA THR A 5 8.87 -1.50 15.31
C THR A 5 10.33 -1.29 15.67
N SER A 6 11.31 -2.08 15.21
CA SER A 6 12.70 -1.86 15.64
C SER A 6 13.35 -0.71 14.85
N LEU A 7 13.43 -0.84 13.52
CA LEU A 7 14.13 0.13 12.68
C LEU A 7 13.34 1.44 12.49
N LEU A 8 12.03 1.35 12.28
CA LEU A 8 11.17 2.52 12.17
C LEU A 8 11.23 3.39 13.44
N LYS A 9 11.23 2.77 14.63
CA LYS A 9 11.40 3.51 15.90
C LYS A 9 12.79 4.11 16.00
N LYS A 10 13.83 3.37 15.60
CA LYS A 10 15.21 3.88 15.58
C LYS A 10 15.35 5.11 14.69
N MET A 11 14.88 5.07 13.45
CA MET A 11 14.92 6.23 12.54
C MET A 11 14.11 7.42 13.04
N SER A 12 12.96 7.16 13.67
CA SER A 12 12.14 8.21 14.27
C SER A 12 12.85 8.85 15.45
N SER A 13 13.51 8.05 16.29
CA SER A 13 14.33 8.53 17.42
C SER A 13 15.56 9.30 16.94
N GLU A 14 16.26 8.81 15.92
CA GLU A 14 17.41 9.49 15.32
C GLU A 14 17.01 10.84 14.70
N TRP A 15 15.83 10.91 14.08
CA TRP A 15 15.29 12.18 13.60
C TRP A 15 15.04 13.14 14.77
N GLN A 16 14.30 12.70 15.79
CA GLN A 16 13.95 13.54 16.94
C GLN A 16 15.15 14.02 17.76
N GLN A 17 16.23 13.24 17.83
CA GLN A 17 17.43 13.58 18.59
C GLN A 17 18.51 14.27 17.74
N GLY A 18 18.44 14.14 16.42
CA GLY A 18 19.45 14.63 15.49
C GLY A 18 18.89 15.68 14.53
N SER A 19 18.53 15.25 13.32
CA SER A 19 18.20 16.14 12.19
C SER A 19 16.93 16.97 12.38
N GLY A 20 15.97 16.52 13.19
CA GLY A 20 14.71 17.21 13.46
C GLY A 20 14.91 18.57 14.13
N PRO A 21 15.51 18.64 15.33
CA PRO A 21 15.75 19.91 16.03
C PRO A 21 16.97 20.69 15.53
N ARG A 22 17.85 20.06 14.74
CA ARG A 22 19.08 20.70 14.26
C ARG A 22 18.79 21.72 13.17
N VAL A 23 19.27 22.94 13.37
CA VAL A 23 19.25 24.01 12.37
C VAL A 23 20.35 23.76 11.34
N ASP A 24 19.97 23.68 10.07
CA ASP A 24 20.88 23.53 8.93
C ASP A 24 20.36 24.36 7.73
N ASN A 25 21.13 24.37 6.64
CA ASN A 25 20.72 25.00 5.39
C ASN A 25 19.85 24.05 4.56
N TYR A 26 18.54 24.31 4.55
CA TYR A 26 17.54 23.60 3.74
C TYR A 26 17.35 24.23 2.36
N GLY A 27 18.39 24.88 1.84
CA GLY A 27 18.41 25.37 0.48
C GLY A 27 17.51 26.58 0.29
N THR A 28 16.66 26.52 -0.72
CA THR A 28 15.63 27.53 -0.98
C THR A 28 14.61 27.73 0.15
N LEU A 29 14.45 26.75 1.05
CA LEU A 29 13.61 26.92 2.25
C LEU A 29 14.28 27.83 3.29
N GLY A 30 15.60 28.02 3.22
CA GLY A 30 16.38 28.85 4.13
C GLY A 30 17.07 28.06 5.26
N THR A 31 17.49 28.78 6.29
CA THR A 31 18.11 28.22 7.50
C THR A 31 17.06 28.00 8.58
N LEU A 32 16.77 26.75 8.88
CA LEU A 32 15.72 26.32 9.81
C LEU A 32 16.02 24.91 10.34
N SER A 33 15.26 24.46 11.33
CA SER A 33 15.32 23.07 11.81
C SER A 33 14.61 22.11 10.85
N GLY A 34 14.95 20.82 10.89
CA GLY A 34 14.28 19.82 10.05
C GLY A 34 12.77 19.71 10.31
N ASP A 35 12.36 19.87 11.57
CA ASP A 35 10.93 19.86 11.93
C ASP A 35 10.20 21.10 11.41
N GLU A 36 10.84 22.27 11.44
CA GLU A 36 10.31 23.50 10.80
C GLU A 36 10.23 23.33 9.28
N ALA A 37 11.20 22.64 8.65
CA ALA A 37 11.22 22.41 7.20
C ALA A 37 10.04 21.56 6.78
N MET A 38 9.82 20.43 7.46
CA MET A 38 8.68 19.57 7.18
C MET A 38 7.36 20.29 7.43
N THR A 39 7.29 21.09 8.51
CA THR A 39 6.07 21.83 8.86
C THR A 39 5.75 22.87 7.80
N THR A 40 6.75 23.61 7.32
CA THR A 40 6.62 24.61 6.25
C THR A 40 6.04 23.99 4.98
N ILE A 41 6.60 22.86 4.53
CA ILE A 41 6.11 22.19 3.31
C ILE A 41 4.70 21.63 3.50
N ARG A 42 4.39 21.07 4.68
CA ARG A 42 3.07 20.45 4.96
C ARG A 42 1.95 21.47 5.12
N GLN A 43 2.25 22.66 5.62
CA GLN A 43 1.28 23.73 5.84
C GLN A 43 1.11 24.64 4.62
N ALA A 44 2.01 24.54 3.63
CA ALA A 44 1.88 25.25 2.37
C ALA A 44 0.62 24.81 1.60
N GLY A 45 0.03 25.75 0.84
CA GLY A 45 -1.02 25.41 -0.13
C GLY A 45 -0.48 24.44 -1.20
N ALA A 46 -1.37 23.67 -1.84
CA ALA A 46 -0.97 22.58 -2.73
C ALA A 46 0.08 22.97 -3.80
N GLN A 47 -0.09 24.15 -4.43
CA GLN A 47 0.85 24.65 -5.44
C GLN A 47 2.22 25.02 -4.85
N ASP A 48 2.24 25.67 -3.68
CA ASP A 48 3.48 26.04 -2.99
C ASP A 48 4.21 24.81 -2.46
N ALA A 49 3.47 23.83 -1.93
CA ALA A 49 4.02 22.55 -1.48
C ALA A 49 4.68 21.77 -2.62
N ASP A 50 4.04 21.71 -3.80
CA ASP A 50 4.63 21.09 -4.98
C ASP A 50 5.90 21.82 -5.43
N ARG A 51 5.88 23.16 -5.46
CA ARG A 51 7.07 23.97 -5.79
C ARG A 51 8.22 23.71 -4.81
N MET A 52 7.94 23.73 -3.50
CA MET A 52 8.93 23.49 -2.45
C MET A 52 9.50 22.08 -2.52
N LEU A 53 8.65 21.06 -2.73
CA LEU A 53 9.10 19.68 -2.90
C LEU A 53 9.95 19.51 -4.15
N HIS A 54 9.56 20.14 -5.26
CA HIS A 54 10.32 20.10 -6.51
C HIS A 54 11.73 20.68 -6.32
N GLN A 55 11.82 21.86 -5.71
CA GLN A 55 13.10 22.52 -5.40
C GLN A 55 13.95 21.66 -4.47
N ALA A 56 13.37 21.15 -3.38
CA ALA A 56 14.07 20.26 -2.46
C ALA A 56 14.63 19.01 -3.15
N ILE A 57 13.89 18.42 -4.10
CA ILE A 57 14.33 17.26 -4.88
C ILE A 57 15.49 17.63 -5.81
N CYS A 58 15.40 18.75 -6.53
CA CYS A 58 16.48 19.21 -7.41
C CYS A 58 17.77 19.44 -6.61
N GLU A 59 17.69 20.16 -5.50
CA GLU A 59 18.85 20.45 -4.65
C GLU A 59 19.40 19.19 -3.96
N ALA A 60 18.53 18.24 -3.58
CA ALA A 60 18.97 16.94 -3.08
C ALA A 60 19.71 16.14 -4.17
N ALA A 61 19.22 16.16 -5.42
CA ALA A 61 19.88 15.52 -6.55
C ALA A 61 21.24 16.15 -6.88
N ASP A 62 21.39 17.46 -6.65
CA ASP A 62 22.66 18.20 -6.77
C ASP A 62 23.61 17.99 -5.58
N GLY A 63 23.22 17.14 -4.61
CA GLY A 63 24.10 16.67 -3.55
C GLY A 63 23.90 17.33 -2.19
N ASN A 64 22.76 17.96 -1.91
CA ASN A 64 22.42 18.42 -0.56
C ASN A 64 21.89 17.24 0.31
N PRO A 65 22.71 16.67 1.22
CA PRO A 65 22.31 15.49 2.01
C PRO A 65 21.23 15.81 3.06
N VAL A 66 21.12 17.07 3.47
CA VAL A 66 20.12 17.51 4.46
C VAL A 66 18.73 17.43 3.84
N LEU A 67 18.58 17.89 2.59
CA LEU A 67 17.34 17.81 1.83
C LEU A 67 16.97 16.37 1.45
N GLU A 68 17.97 15.55 1.10
CA GLU A 68 17.76 14.11 0.84
C GLU A 68 17.17 13.41 2.08
N ARG A 69 17.73 13.68 3.27
CA ARG A 69 17.24 13.12 4.54
C ARG A 69 15.85 13.65 4.92
N LEU A 70 15.58 14.94 4.68
CA LEU A 70 14.27 15.57 4.89
C LEU A 70 13.20 14.90 4.04
N LEU A 71 13.45 14.76 2.74
CA LEU A 71 12.52 14.15 1.80
C LEU A 71 12.20 12.72 2.23
N LEU A 72 13.22 11.90 2.54
CA LEU A 72 12.99 10.54 3.06
C LEU A 72 12.11 10.54 4.32
N GLN A 73 12.37 11.45 5.26
CA GLN A 73 11.57 11.58 6.48
C GLN A 73 10.11 11.90 6.18
N MET A 74 9.85 12.81 5.23
CA MET A 74 8.50 13.19 4.83
C MET A 74 7.69 12.02 4.25
N PHE A 75 8.36 11.07 3.58
CA PHE A 75 7.71 9.93 2.93
C PHE A 75 7.69 8.64 3.77
N ILE A 76 8.20 8.63 5.03
CA ILE A 76 8.16 7.45 5.91
C ILE A 76 6.75 6.83 5.99
N GLY A 77 5.71 7.64 6.15
CA GLY A 77 4.34 7.14 6.21
C GLY A 77 3.90 6.40 4.93
N LYS A 78 4.38 6.83 3.76
CA LYS A 78 4.13 6.16 2.48
C LYS A 78 4.94 4.88 2.35
N ILE A 79 6.19 4.88 2.81
CA ILE A 79 7.03 3.67 2.86
C ILE A 79 6.35 2.59 3.71
N VAL A 80 5.87 2.94 4.91
CA VAL A 80 5.11 2.02 5.78
C VAL A 80 3.83 1.52 5.12
N LYS A 81 3.15 2.35 4.30
CA LYS A 81 1.99 1.89 3.52
C LYS A 81 2.41 0.86 2.48
N PHE A 82 3.48 1.12 1.73
CA PHE A 82 3.97 0.22 0.69
C PHE A 82 4.45 -1.13 1.23
N THR A 83 5.08 -1.18 2.41
CA THR A 83 5.45 -2.47 3.05
C THR A 83 4.23 -3.31 3.45
N ARG A 84 3.03 -2.73 3.45
CA ARG A 84 1.77 -3.43 3.73
C ARG A 84 0.93 -3.72 2.49
N SER A 85 1.24 -3.10 1.35
CA SER A 85 0.39 -3.18 0.15
C SER A 85 1.11 -3.68 -1.11
N CYS A 86 2.44 -3.60 -1.18
CA CYS A 86 3.20 -4.04 -2.35
C CYS A 86 3.61 -5.50 -2.21
N ARG A 87 3.27 -6.33 -3.19
CA ARG A 87 3.50 -7.80 -3.19
C ARG A 87 4.93 -8.16 -2.79
N TYR A 88 5.92 -7.60 -3.47
CA TYR A 88 7.34 -7.84 -3.19
C TYR A 88 7.75 -7.50 -1.75
N LEU A 89 7.32 -6.34 -1.23
CA LEU A 89 7.68 -5.93 0.13
C LEU A 89 6.94 -6.75 1.19
N ILE A 90 5.70 -7.17 0.92
CA ILE A 90 4.95 -8.12 1.77
C ILE A 90 5.68 -9.46 1.80
N HIS A 91 6.16 -9.94 0.65
CA HIS A 91 6.95 -11.15 0.55
C HIS A 91 8.20 -11.05 1.42
N LEU A 92 9.04 -10.03 1.23
CA LEU A 92 10.24 -9.79 2.04
C LEU A 92 9.93 -9.71 3.55
N LYS A 93 8.83 -9.04 3.91
CA LYS A 93 8.40 -8.93 5.30
C LYS A 93 8.06 -10.29 5.91
N THR A 94 7.51 -11.20 5.10
CA THR A 94 7.05 -12.52 5.54
C THR A 94 8.17 -13.55 5.55
N THR A 95 9.05 -13.54 4.54
CA THR A 95 10.13 -14.52 4.38
C THR A 95 11.42 -14.13 5.09
N ARG A 96 11.64 -12.83 5.30
CA ARG A 96 12.80 -12.31 6.02
C ARG A 96 12.37 -11.53 7.25
N SER A 97 12.25 -10.21 7.16
CA SER A 97 11.88 -9.38 8.30
C SER A 97 11.15 -8.10 7.90
N ALA A 98 10.39 -7.54 8.85
CA ALA A 98 9.75 -6.24 8.66
C ALA A 98 10.76 -5.10 8.48
N ASP A 99 11.92 -5.18 9.14
CA ASP A 99 12.98 -4.17 9.01
C ASP A 99 13.61 -4.24 7.62
N GLU A 100 13.82 -5.42 7.04
CA GLU A 100 14.38 -5.56 5.70
C GLU A 100 13.41 -5.06 4.61
N ALA A 101 12.12 -5.40 4.70
CA ALA A 101 11.12 -4.83 3.81
C ALA A 101 11.05 -3.29 3.90
N PHE A 102 11.25 -2.75 5.10
CA PHE A 102 11.30 -1.30 5.31
C PHE A 102 12.58 -0.67 4.73
N CYS A 103 13.76 -1.29 4.90
CA CYS A 103 15.00 -0.87 4.27
C CYS A 103 14.88 -0.79 2.75
N VAL A 104 14.38 -1.85 2.11
CA VAL A 104 14.18 -1.87 0.66
C VAL A 104 13.18 -0.79 0.23
N GLY A 105 12.14 -0.55 1.03
CA GLY A 105 11.21 0.56 0.80
C GLY A 105 11.90 1.94 0.86
N ILE A 106 12.80 2.16 1.80
CA ILE A 106 13.62 3.38 1.89
C ILE A 106 14.51 3.51 0.67
N GLU A 107 15.22 2.44 0.28
CA GLU A 107 16.11 2.43 -0.89
C GLU A 107 15.36 2.80 -2.17
N CYS A 108 14.14 2.27 -2.36
CA CYS A 108 13.31 2.60 -3.52
C CYS A 108 12.89 4.09 -3.53
N PHE A 109 12.57 4.67 -2.37
CA PHE A 109 12.26 6.10 -2.28
C PHE A 109 13.50 6.98 -2.46
N TRP A 110 14.63 6.57 -1.91
CA TRP A 110 15.91 7.22 -2.08
C TRP A 110 16.31 7.29 -3.56
N GLU A 111 16.21 6.16 -4.27
CA GLU A 111 16.44 6.10 -5.71
C GLU A 111 15.43 6.96 -6.49
N ALA A 112 14.15 6.93 -6.10
CA ALA A 112 13.11 7.74 -6.74
C ALA A 112 13.37 9.25 -6.61
N ILE A 113 13.92 9.70 -5.48
CA ILE A 113 14.32 11.10 -5.26
C ILE A 113 15.47 11.45 -6.21
N ARG A 114 16.54 10.65 -6.21
CA ARG A 114 17.74 10.93 -7.00
C ARG A 114 17.50 10.89 -8.52
N LYS A 115 16.58 10.04 -8.97
CA LYS A 115 16.22 9.87 -10.39
C LYS A 115 14.98 10.66 -10.79
N TYR A 116 14.51 11.59 -9.94
CA TYR A 116 13.29 12.32 -10.23
C TYR A 116 13.44 13.21 -11.47
N PRO A 117 12.50 13.18 -12.44
CA PRO A 117 12.61 13.99 -13.65
C PRO A 117 12.36 15.47 -13.34
N THR A 118 13.38 16.30 -13.52
CA THR A 118 13.34 17.74 -13.18
C THR A 118 12.29 18.55 -13.95
N HIS A 119 11.81 18.05 -15.10
CA HIS A 119 10.74 18.69 -15.86
C HIS A 119 9.35 18.56 -15.21
N ARG A 120 9.14 17.65 -14.25
CA ARG A 120 7.83 17.42 -13.60
C ARG A 120 7.69 18.26 -12.32
N LYS A 121 7.05 19.42 -12.44
CA LYS A 121 6.93 20.41 -11.36
C LYS A 121 5.61 20.34 -10.58
N GLU A 122 4.65 19.56 -11.06
CA GLU A 122 3.32 19.43 -10.48
C GLU A 122 3.10 18.02 -9.93
N HIS A 123 2.23 17.91 -8.92
CA HIS A 123 1.88 16.67 -8.24
C HIS A 123 3.12 15.90 -7.79
N VAL A 124 4.11 16.60 -7.25
CA VAL A 124 5.47 16.12 -7.06
C VAL A 124 5.49 14.94 -6.09
N ALA A 125 4.74 15.05 -4.99
CA ALA A 125 4.62 13.95 -4.02
C ALA A 125 3.98 12.70 -4.63
N ALA A 126 2.96 12.86 -5.46
CA ALA A 126 2.28 11.74 -6.13
C ALA A 126 3.20 11.09 -7.17
N ASN A 127 3.87 11.89 -7.99
CA ASN A 127 4.84 11.44 -8.98
C ASN A 127 6.01 10.70 -8.33
N LEU A 128 6.50 11.18 -7.18
CA LEU A 128 7.55 10.50 -6.44
C LEU A 128 7.09 9.14 -5.91
N CYS A 129 5.89 9.07 -5.33
CA CYS A 129 5.31 7.80 -4.89
C CYS A 129 5.15 6.81 -6.06
N LEU A 130 4.71 7.29 -7.23
CA LEU A 130 4.59 6.46 -8.43
C LEU A 130 5.95 5.99 -8.96
N ASN A 131 6.98 6.83 -8.91
CA ASN A 131 8.33 6.45 -9.29
C ASN A 131 8.90 5.37 -8.35
N ALA A 132 8.75 5.55 -7.03
CA ALA A 132 9.14 4.55 -6.04
C ALA A 132 8.37 3.23 -6.24
N LEU A 133 7.07 3.30 -6.51
CA LEU A 133 6.27 2.11 -6.81
C LEU A 133 6.74 1.39 -8.07
N LYS A 134 7.09 2.12 -9.14
CA LYS A 134 7.67 1.53 -10.36
C LYS A 134 8.96 0.79 -10.09
N ILE A 135 9.82 1.31 -9.21
CA ILE A 135 11.06 0.64 -8.80
C ILE A 135 10.72 -0.65 -8.05
N ILE A 136 9.83 -0.59 -7.06
CA ILE A 136 9.38 -1.77 -6.29
C ILE A 136 8.78 -2.84 -7.21
N SER A 137 7.94 -2.45 -8.19
CA SER A 137 7.34 -3.38 -9.14
C SER A 137 8.34 -4.04 -10.10
N ARG A 138 9.47 -3.38 -10.39
CA ARG A 138 10.56 -4.01 -11.17
C ARG A 138 11.25 -5.09 -10.37
N LEU A 139 11.54 -4.84 -9.08
CA LEU A 139 12.09 -5.86 -8.17
C LEU A 139 11.17 -7.07 -8.06
N ASP A 140 9.86 -6.85 -8.08
CA ASP A 140 8.86 -7.90 -8.09
C ASP A 140 8.91 -8.76 -9.37
N THR A 141 9.19 -8.15 -10.52
CA THR A 141 9.31 -8.84 -11.81
C THR A 141 10.63 -9.60 -11.90
N GLU A 142 11.74 -9.01 -11.43
CA GLU A 142 13.06 -9.66 -11.39
C GLU A 142 13.08 -10.86 -10.42
N PHE A 143 12.34 -10.75 -9.31
CA PHE A 143 12.11 -11.85 -8.37
C PHE A 143 11.45 -13.05 -9.06
N ASP A 144 10.42 -12.81 -9.87
CA ASP A 144 9.68 -13.86 -10.60
C ASP A 144 10.54 -14.55 -11.70
N VAL A 145 11.69 -13.98 -12.11
CA VAL A 145 12.52 -14.49 -13.23
C VAL A 145 13.68 -15.39 -12.76
N THR A 146 13.88 -15.59 -11.46
CA THR A 146 14.97 -16.44 -10.95
C THR A 146 14.73 -17.95 -11.18
N PRO A 147 15.72 -18.76 -11.62
CA PRO A 147 15.48 -20.09 -12.22
C PRO A 147 15.13 -21.21 -11.23
N TYR A 148 15.05 -20.91 -9.93
CA TYR A 148 14.59 -21.87 -8.93
C TYR A 148 13.07 -21.74 -8.76
N GLY A 149 12.37 -22.38 -9.71
CA GLY A 149 10.97 -22.80 -9.65
C GLY A 149 10.00 -21.91 -8.86
N ASN A 150 9.25 -21.07 -9.57
CA ASN A 150 7.87 -20.83 -9.14
C ASN A 150 6.98 -20.40 -10.30
N GLU A 151 5.90 -21.14 -10.47
CA GLU A 151 4.75 -20.77 -11.28
C GLU A 151 4.09 -19.53 -10.68
N TYR A 152 4.59 -18.34 -11.02
CA TYR A 152 4.03 -17.06 -10.62
C TYR A 152 3.77 -16.20 -11.85
N VAL A 153 2.62 -16.40 -12.49
CA VAL A 153 2.09 -15.45 -13.47
C VAL A 153 1.04 -14.57 -12.79
N GLY A 154 1.53 -13.48 -12.20
CA GLY A 154 0.74 -12.44 -11.54
C GLY A 154 0.90 -11.09 -12.22
N HIS A 155 0.30 -10.92 -13.41
CA HIS A 155 0.06 -9.58 -13.96
C HIS A 155 -0.90 -8.81 -13.04
N THR A 156 -0.39 -7.77 -12.38
CA THR A 156 -1.21 -6.75 -11.73
C THR A 156 -1.03 -5.45 -12.51
N ASN A 157 -2.05 -5.06 -13.26
CA ASN A 157 -2.15 -3.73 -13.84
C ASN A 157 -2.36 -2.71 -12.68
N PRO A 158 -1.63 -1.59 -12.66
CA PRO A 158 -1.95 -0.49 -11.77
C PRO A 158 -3.18 0.24 -12.33
N SER A 159 -4.34 0.14 -11.69
CA SER A 159 -5.42 1.10 -11.92
C SER A 159 -5.16 2.38 -11.13
N PRO A 160 -5.25 3.57 -11.76
CA PRO A 160 -5.29 4.84 -11.05
C PRO A 160 -6.72 5.14 -10.57
N THR A 161 -6.85 6.11 -9.64
CA THR A 161 -8.12 6.67 -9.08
C THR A 161 -8.88 5.71 -8.14
N LEU A 162 -9.33 6.06 -6.93
CA LEU A 162 -9.78 7.33 -6.36
C LEU A 162 -9.42 7.43 -4.85
N LEU A 163 -9.27 8.66 -4.38
CA LEU A 163 -9.44 9.03 -2.98
C LEU A 163 -10.86 8.64 -2.55
N GLU A 164 -10.99 7.66 -1.66
CA GLU A 164 -12.18 7.53 -0.83
C GLU A 164 -11.78 7.04 0.56
N THR A 165 -12.11 7.87 1.54
CA THR A 165 -12.05 7.63 2.97
C THR A 165 -12.80 6.36 3.33
N VAL A 166 -12.09 5.35 3.84
CA VAL A 166 -12.72 4.21 4.53
C VAL A 166 -12.24 4.22 5.99
N PRO A 167 -13.17 4.27 6.97
CA PRO A 167 -12.84 4.19 8.38
C PRO A 167 -12.14 2.88 8.71
N HIS A 168 -11.14 2.98 9.55
CA HIS A 168 -10.33 1.88 10.04
C HIS A 168 -11.09 1.17 11.16
N GLU A 169 -11.76 0.04 10.87
CA GLU A 169 -12.25 -0.86 11.92
C GLU A 169 -11.80 -2.28 11.63
N THR A 170 -10.79 -2.71 12.39
CA THR A 170 -10.42 -4.11 12.56
C THR A 170 -10.95 -4.56 13.91
N SER A 171 -12.12 -5.20 13.94
CA SER A 171 -12.58 -6.01 15.06
C SER A 171 -13.03 -7.37 14.54
N ASN A 172 -12.23 -8.38 14.84
CA ASN A 172 -12.56 -9.79 14.66
C ASN A 172 -13.63 -10.15 15.71
N SER A 173 -14.91 -9.98 15.36
CA SER A 173 -16.08 -10.54 16.03
C SER A 173 -17.25 -10.37 15.07
N CYS A 174 -17.48 -11.35 14.19
CA CYS A 174 -18.65 -11.30 13.30
C CYS A 174 -19.89 -11.50 14.18
N SER A 175 -20.64 -10.44 14.43
CA SER A 175 -21.93 -10.53 15.10
C SER A 175 -22.92 -11.33 14.24
N GLY A 176 -23.91 -11.99 14.85
CA GLY A 176 -24.88 -12.79 14.09
C GLY A 176 -25.66 -12.00 13.03
N GLU A 177 -25.75 -10.68 13.20
CA GLU A 177 -26.42 -9.75 12.27
C GLU A 177 -25.57 -9.46 11.02
N GLU A 178 -24.24 -9.34 11.16
CA GLU A 178 -23.31 -9.15 10.03
C GLU A 178 -23.29 -10.38 9.11
N LEU A 179 -23.34 -11.59 9.69
CA LEU A 179 -23.42 -12.82 8.91
C LEU A 179 -24.76 -12.92 8.14
N ALA A 180 -25.86 -12.49 8.75
CA ALA A 180 -27.17 -12.46 8.10
C ALA A 180 -27.23 -11.45 6.95
N GLU A 181 -26.51 -10.33 7.04
CA GLU A 181 -26.37 -9.36 5.95
C GLU A 181 -25.52 -9.94 4.79
N VAL A 182 -24.40 -10.59 5.10
CA VAL A 182 -23.55 -11.27 4.09
C VAL A 182 -24.34 -12.35 3.36
N MET A 183 -25.13 -13.16 4.07
CA MET A 183 -25.97 -14.20 3.46
C MET A 183 -27.07 -13.61 2.57
N ARG A 184 -27.67 -12.47 2.94
CA ARG A 184 -28.66 -11.78 2.10
C ARG A 184 -28.03 -11.23 0.81
N VAL A 185 -26.84 -10.65 0.89
CA VAL A 185 -26.09 -10.18 -0.29
C VAL A 185 -25.72 -11.35 -1.21
N LEU A 186 -25.31 -12.49 -0.64
CA LEU A 186 -25.01 -13.70 -1.42
C LEU A 186 -26.27 -14.26 -2.10
N GLN A 187 -27.40 -14.32 -1.38
CA GLN A 187 -28.68 -14.77 -1.96
C GLN A 187 -29.12 -13.85 -3.10
N TRP A 188 -29.13 -12.54 -2.87
CA TRP A 188 -29.43 -11.54 -3.92
C TRP A 188 -28.53 -11.70 -5.14
N SER A 189 -27.24 -11.97 -4.94
CA SER A 189 -26.28 -12.11 -6.05
C SER A 189 -26.56 -13.32 -6.93
N ILE A 190 -27.18 -14.38 -6.36
CA ILE A 190 -27.65 -15.56 -7.10
C ILE A 190 -28.96 -15.22 -7.83
N ASP A 191 -29.89 -14.54 -7.15
CA ASP A 191 -31.21 -14.20 -7.71
C ASP A 191 -31.10 -13.26 -8.93
N VAL A 192 -30.07 -12.40 -8.96
CA VAL A 192 -29.77 -11.49 -10.09
C VAL A 192 -28.77 -12.11 -11.09
N GLU A 193 -28.46 -13.40 -10.94
CA GLU A 193 -27.53 -14.17 -11.78
C GLU A 193 -26.12 -13.54 -11.90
N SER A 194 -25.76 -12.67 -10.95
CA SER A 194 -24.48 -11.97 -10.92
C SER A 194 -23.34 -12.87 -10.43
N LEU A 195 -23.64 -13.88 -9.61
CA LEU A 195 -22.74 -14.94 -9.19
C LEU A 195 -23.36 -16.31 -9.47
N ALA A 196 -22.54 -17.27 -9.90
CA ALA A 196 -22.97 -18.66 -9.93
C ALA A 196 -23.08 -19.23 -8.50
N ASN A 197 -23.95 -20.23 -8.31
CA ASN A 197 -24.18 -20.85 -6.99
C ASN A 197 -22.87 -21.35 -6.33
N GLU A 198 -21.97 -21.92 -7.13
CA GLU A 198 -20.64 -22.37 -6.68
C GLU A 198 -19.73 -21.22 -6.25
N GLU A 199 -19.81 -20.05 -6.92
CA GLU A 199 -19.04 -18.86 -6.59
C GLU A 199 -19.52 -18.24 -5.27
N ALA A 200 -20.83 -18.15 -5.08
CA ALA A 200 -21.44 -17.67 -3.84
C ALA A 200 -21.12 -18.59 -2.66
N ARG A 201 -21.20 -19.92 -2.86
CA ARG A 201 -20.82 -20.92 -1.85
C ARG A 201 -19.34 -20.83 -1.47
N LEU A 202 -18.45 -20.69 -2.45
CA LEU A 202 -17.01 -20.54 -2.22
C LEU A 202 -16.70 -19.26 -1.43
N LEU A 203 -17.36 -18.15 -1.78
CA LEU A 203 -17.19 -16.89 -1.07
C LEU A 203 -17.71 -16.98 0.38
N GLY A 204 -18.86 -17.61 0.60
CA GLY A 204 -19.41 -17.85 1.95
C GLY A 204 -18.47 -18.68 2.82
N GLN A 205 -18.03 -19.83 2.31
CA GLN A 205 -17.08 -20.71 3.01
C GLN A 205 -15.78 -19.97 3.34
N TYR A 206 -15.17 -19.30 2.35
CA TYR A 206 -13.92 -18.56 2.57
C TYR A 206 -14.04 -17.43 3.60
N THR A 207 -15.21 -16.78 3.69
CA THR A 207 -15.42 -15.63 4.58
C THR A 207 -15.51 -16.07 6.05
N VAL A 208 -16.09 -17.24 6.32
CA VAL A 208 -16.23 -17.81 7.67
C VAL A 208 -14.98 -18.63 8.07
N SER A 209 -14.20 -19.11 7.11
CA SER A 209 -13.01 -19.94 7.39
C SER A 209 -11.86 -19.19 8.08
N THR A 210 -11.29 -19.84 9.08
CA THR A 210 -10.00 -19.53 9.70
C THR A 210 -8.82 -19.79 8.74
N ALA A 211 -7.60 -19.39 9.13
CA ALA A 211 -6.42 -19.54 8.27
C ALA A 211 -6.07 -21.00 7.97
N THR A 212 -6.31 -21.91 8.92
CA THR A 212 -6.11 -23.36 8.76
C THR A 212 -7.16 -23.98 7.85
N GLU A 213 -8.43 -23.63 8.05
CA GLU A 213 -9.55 -24.10 7.22
C GLU A 213 -9.45 -23.60 5.76
N LYS A 214 -8.84 -22.42 5.54
CA LYS A 214 -8.54 -21.92 4.18
C LYS A 214 -7.49 -22.77 3.46
N HIS A 215 -6.56 -23.37 4.20
CA HIS A 215 -5.58 -24.27 3.62
C HIS A 215 -6.23 -25.59 3.23
N GLU A 216 -7.05 -26.17 4.10
CA GLU A 216 -7.83 -27.38 3.83
C GLU A 216 -8.82 -27.20 2.68
N LEU A 217 -9.47 -26.03 2.59
CA LEU A 217 -10.37 -25.68 1.49
C LEU A 217 -9.63 -25.58 0.15
N ALA A 218 -8.39 -25.10 0.16
CA ALA A 218 -7.58 -25.01 -1.06
C ALA A 218 -7.17 -26.41 -1.53
N GLU A 219 -6.68 -27.26 -0.62
CA GLU A 219 -6.35 -28.66 -0.86
C GLU A 219 -7.55 -29.45 -1.41
N ALA A 220 -8.74 -29.31 -0.80
CA ALA A 220 -9.96 -29.97 -1.24
C ALA A 220 -10.40 -29.58 -2.66
N LEU A 221 -10.01 -28.39 -3.13
CA LEU A 221 -10.30 -27.89 -4.48
C LEU A 221 -9.15 -28.16 -5.46
N GLY A 222 -8.06 -28.81 -5.03
CA GLY A 222 -6.85 -29.01 -5.83
C GLY A 222 -6.18 -27.67 -6.20
N LEU A 223 -6.37 -26.64 -5.38
CA LEU A 223 -5.86 -25.29 -5.60
C LEU A 223 -4.81 -24.94 -4.54
N THR A 224 -3.88 -24.06 -4.90
CA THR A 224 -3.05 -23.39 -3.90
C THR A 224 -3.89 -22.36 -3.12
N VAL A 225 -3.54 -22.08 -1.87
CA VAL A 225 -4.22 -21.05 -1.04
C VAL A 225 -4.25 -19.68 -1.70
N THR A 226 -3.22 -19.36 -2.48
CA THR A 226 -3.12 -18.14 -3.28
C THR A 226 -4.08 -18.15 -4.47
N SER A 227 -4.21 -19.28 -5.17
CA SER A 227 -5.20 -19.45 -6.25
C SER A 227 -6.63 -19.38 -5.73
N LEU A 228 -6.90 -19.97 -4.56
CA LEU A 228 -8.16 -19.84 -3.85
C LEU A 228 -8.46 -18.37 -3.52
N SER A 229 -7.48 -17.66 -2.96
CA SER A 229 -7.64 -16.24 -2.60
C SER A 229 -7.86 -15.34 -3.82
N LYS A 230 -7.19 -15.62 -4.94
CA LYS A 230 -7.39 -14.93 -6.23
C LYS A 230 -8.78 -15.20 -6.81
N LYS A 231 -9.23 -16.46 -6.77
CA LYS A 231 -10.58 -16.85 -7.20
C LYS A 231 -11.64 -16.11 -6.37
N VAL A 232 -11.47 -16.05 -5.05
CA VAL A 232 -12.35 -15.30 -4.16
C VAL A 232 -12.30 -13.79 -4.42
N TYR A 233 -11.12 -13.21 -4.69
CA TYR A 233 -10.99 -11.80 -5.06
C TYR A 233 -11.76 -11.47 -6.36
N ASN A 234 -11.66 -12.34 -7.37
CA ASN A 234 -12.41 -12.18 -8.62
C ASN A 234 -13.93 -12.26 -8.38
N ILE A 235 -14.38 -13.17 -7.50
CA ILE A 235 -15.80 -13.26 -7.11
C ILE A 235 -16.23 -11.97 -6.38
N LYS A 236 -15.42 -11.45 -5.46
CA LYS A 236 -15.70 -10.18 -4.76
C LYS A 236 -15.78 -8.98 -5.70
N THR A 237 -14.90 -8.91 -6.70
CA THR A 237 -14.93 -7.81 -7.69
C THR A 237 -16.11 -7.93 -8.65
N LYS A 238 -16.51 -9.15 -9.02
CA LYS A 238 -17.74 -9.41 -9.79
C LYS A 238 -18.99 -8.96 -9.00
N LEU A 239 -19.05 -9.30 -7.72
CA LEU A 239 -20.10 -8.86 -6.81
C LEU A 239 -20.14 -7.34 -6.64
N ALA A 240 -18.98 -6.70 -6.43
CA ALA A 240 -18.91 -5.24 -6.30
C ALA A 240 -19.40 -4.51 -7.57
N LYS A 241 -19.07 -5.03 -8.75
CA LYS A 241 -19.58 -4.52 -10.03
C LYS A 241 -21.10 -4.67 -10.12
N ALA A 242 -21.64 -5.82 -9.74
CA ALA A 242 -23.09 -6.05 -9.74
C ALA A 242 -23.82 -5.09 -8.78
N ILE A 243 -23.32 -4.91 -7.55
CA ILE A 243 -23.87 -3.96 -6.58
C ILE A 243 -23.87 -2.53 -7.17
N SER A 244 -22.76 -2.11 -7.79
CA SER A 244 -22.66 -0.77 -8.40
C SER A 244 -23.59 -0.60 -9.60
N HIS A 245 -23.78 -1.64 -10.41
CA HIS A 245 -24.65 -1.63 -11.58
C HIS A 245 -26.14 -1.56 -11.18
N HIS A 246 -26.51 -2.23 -10.08
CA HIS A 246 -27.88 -2.25 -9.58
C HIS A 246 -28.20 -1.11 -8.60
N GLY A 247 -27.24 -0.21 -8.33
CA GLY A 247 -27.46 0.96 -7.47
C GLY A 247 -27.83 0.60 -6.02
N ILE A 248 -27.37 -0.55 -5.53
CA ILE A 248 -27.71 -1.01 -4.18
C ILE A 248 -26.87 -0.26 -3.17
N GLU A 249 -27.52 0.58 -2.38
CA GLU A 249 -26.89 1.28 -1.26
C GLU A 249 -26.61 0.32 -0.10
N ARG A 250 -25.61 0.65 0.72
CA ARG A 250 -25.24 -0.15 1.89
C ARG A 250 -26.42 -0.18 2.87
N GLY A 251 -26.96 -1.37 3.15
CA GLY A 251 -28.17 -1.55 3.96
C GLY A 251 -29.50 -1.47 3.20
N ALA A 252 -29.50 -1.39 1.87
CA ALA A 252 -30.74 -1.37 1.07
C ALA A 252 -31.40 -2.75 0.90
N LEU A 253 -30.69 -3.84 1.25
CA LEU A 253 -31.20 -5.22 1.24
C LEU A 253 -31.73 -5.65 2.63
N VAL A 254 -32.25 -4.67 3.40
CA VAL A 254 -32.91 -4.87 4.71
C VAL A 254 -34.38 -5.18 4.53
#